data_AF-A0A921B8S1-F1
#
_entry.id   AF-A0A921B8S1-F1
#
_cell.length_a   1.000
_cell.length_b   1.000
_cell.length_c   1.000
_cell.angle_alpha   90.00
_cell.angle_beta   90.00
_cell.angle_gamma   90.00
#
_symmetry.space_group_name_H-M   'P 1'
#
loop_
_entity.id
_entity.type
_entity.pdbx_description
1 polymer ?
#
loop_
_entity_poly.entity_id
_entity_poly.type
_entity_poly.pdbx_seq_one_letter_code
_entity_poly.pdbx_strand_id
1 'polypeptide(L)' 'MWWSPERKAIQALIDNTQEAVSGSIRLNLLKGNIEIISRESVNSLYDENIVTFEDDENSYNQSDATGFIKINAFKT' A
#
# COMPACT_ATOMS: atom_id res chain seq x y z
N MET A 1 -29.01 -3.34 12.67
CA MET A 1 -27.97 -4.38 12.89
C MET A 1 -26.60 -3.77 13.21
N TRP A 2 -26.51 -2.78 14.12
CA TRP A 2 -25.21 -2.22 14.54
C TRP A 2 -24.62 -2.92 15.76
N TRP A 3 -25.48 -3.59 16.55
CA TRP A 3 -25.11 -4.30 17.77
C TRP A 3 -24.95 -5.81 17.56
N SER A 4 -24.97 -6.28 16.32
CA SER A 4 -24.86 -7.71 16.02
C SER A 4 -23.42 -8.21 16.29
N PRO A 5 -23.26 -9.48 16.71
CA PRO A 5 -21.95 -10.05 16.98
C PRO A 5 -21.05 -10.11 15.74
N GLU A 6 -21.61 -10.30 14.55
CA GLU A 6 -20.86 -10.35 13.28
C GLU A 6 -20.17 -9.01 12.97
N ARG A 7 -20.85 -7.90 13.25
CA ARG A 7 -20.26 -6.57 13.07
C ARG A 7 -19.11 -6.31 14.05
N LYS A 8 -19.15 -6.88 15.27
CA LYS A 8 -18.02 -6.81 16.21
C LYS A 8 -16.80 -7.57 15.69
N ALA A 9 -17.01 -8.73 15.07
CA ALA A 9 -15.93 -9.50 14.46
C ALA A 9 -15.28 -8.72 13.30
N ILE A 10 -16.08 -8.09 12.44
CA ILE A 10 -15.57 -7.23 11.36
C ILE A 10 -14.84 -6.00 11.90
N GLN A 11 -15.36 -5.39 12.98
CA GLN A 11 -14.70 -4.24 13.61
C GLN A 11 -13.30 -4.61 14.12
N ALA A 12 -13.13 -5.77 14.76
CA ALA A 12 -11.82 -6.21 15.25
C ALA A 12 -10.80 -6.40 14.11
N LEU A 13 -11.24 -6.94 12.96
CA LEU A 13 -10.38 -7.03 11.78
C LEU A 13 -9.99 -5.64 11.27
N ILE A 14 -10.95 -4.73 11.14
CA ILE A 14 -10.69 -3.36 10.71
C ILE A 14 -9.69 -2.69 11.64
N ASP A 15 -9.93 -2.72 12.94
CA ASP A 15 -9.07 -2.08 13.95
C ASP A 15 -7.63 -2.58 13.83
N ASN A 16 -7.43 -3.89 13.67
CA ASN A 16 -6.09 -4.46 13.48
C ASN A 16 -5.42 -3.97 12.18
N THR A 17 -6.16 -3.94 11.05
CA THR A 17 -5.59 -3.41 9.79
C THR A 17 -5.24 -1.92 9.87
N GLN A 18 -5.88 -1.16 10.76
CA GLN A 18 -5.62 0.27 10.89
C GLN A 18 -4.39 0.59 11.75
N GLU A 19 -3.78 -0.38 12.46
CA GLU A 19 -2.64 -0.16 13.37
C GLU A 19 -1.45 0.54 12.67
N ALA A 20 -1.17 0.17 11.41
CA ALA A 20 -0.10 0.78 10.64
C ALA A 20 -0.55 2.00 9.81
N VAL A 21 -1.85 2.26 9.71
CA VAL A 21 -2.44 3.32 8.88
C VAL A 21 -2.33 4.66 9.62
N SER A 22 -1.16 5.28 9.51
CA SER A 22 -0.88 6.60 10.06
C SER A 22 -0.20 7.46 9.01
N GLY A 23 -0.42 8.78 9.02
CA GLY A 23 0.20 9.68 8.06
C GLY A 23 -0.59 10.95 7.81
N SER A 24 -0.05 11.81 6.95
CA SER A 24 -0.66 13.06 6.50
C SER A 24 -0.95 12.99 5.00
N ILE A 25 -2.15 13.44 4.62
CA ILE A 25 -2.56 13.54 3.22
C ILE A 25 -2.89 15.00 2.93
N ARG A 26 -2.27 15.55 1.88
CA ARG A 26 -2.59 16.89 1.39
C ARG A 26 -3.65 16.77 0.29
N LEU A 27 -4.76 17.48 0.46
CA LEU A 27 -5.89 17.48 -0.47
C LEU A 27 -6.06 18.85 -1.13
N ASN A 28 -6.38 18.85 -2.42
CA ASN A 28 -6.90 20.01 -3.14
C ASN A 28 -8.42 19.92 -3.17
N LEU A 29 -9.10 20.99 -2.79
CA LEU A 29 -10.57 21.05 -2.78
C LEU A 29 -11.01 22.14 -3.74
N LEU A 30 -11.64 21.77 -4.86
CA LEU A 30 -12.05 22.72 -5.88
C LEU A 30 -13.44 22.40 -6.42
N LYS A 31 -14.39 23.32 -6.27
CA LYS A 31 -15.75 23.26 -6.86
C LYS A 31 -16.45 21.91 -6.66
N GLY A 32 -16.36 21.35 -5.45
CA GLY A 32 -16.97 20.05 -5.11
C GLY A 32 -16.11 18.82 -5.45
N ASN A 33 -14.94 19.01 -6.08
CA ASN A 33 -13.97 17.95 -6.31
C ASN A 33 -12.92 17.89 -5.20
N ILE A 34 -12.42 16.69 -4.95
CA ILE A 34 -11.33 16.39 -4.02
C ILE A 34 -10.23 15.68 -4.81
N GLU A 35 -9.03 16.23 -4.79
CA GLU A 35 -7.85 15.64 -5.42
C GLU A 35 -6.74 15.45 -4.38
N ILE A 36 -6.01 14.35 -4.47
CA ILE A 36 -4.91 14.02 -3.56
C ILE A 36 -3.62 14.61 -4.14
N ILE A 37 -3.03 15.58 -3.43
CA ILE A 37 -1.79 16.25 -3.84
C ILE A 37 -0.56 15.45 -3.37
N SER A 38 -0.54 15.03 -2.11
CA SER A 38 0.60 14.31 -1.54
C SER A 38 0.19 13.39 -0.39
N ARG A 39 1.01 12.38 -0.12
CA ARG A 39 0.85 11.41 0.97
C ARG A 39 2.19 11.27 1.65
N GLU A 40 2.19 11.30 2.98
CA GLU A 40 3.38 11.12 3.81
C GLU A 40 3.02 10.24 5.00
N SER A 41 3.86 9.26 5.31
CA SER A 41 3.64 8.35 6.43
C SER A 41 4.98 7.88 6.98
N VAL A 42 5.10 7.82 8.30
CA VAL A 42 6.26 7.22 8.98
C VAL A 42 6.27 5.70 8.77
N ASN A 43 5.10 5.08 8.58
CA ASN A 43 4.92 3.66 8.31
C ASN A 43 4.73 3.39 6.82
N SER A 44 5.27 4.25 5.96
CA SER A 44 5.13 4.09 4.51
C SER A 44 5.79 2.78 4.06
N LEU A 45 5.02 1.92 3.41
CA LEU A 45 5.55 0.75 2.70
C LEU A 45 6.15 1.13 1.33
N TYR A 46 6.11 2.42 0.97
CA TYR A 46 6.79 2.94 -0.21
C TYR A 46 8.27 3.14 0.12
N ASP A 47 9.13 2.41 -0.59
CA ASP A 47 10.59 2.51 -0.50
C ASP A 47 11.13 3.14 -1.78
N GLU A 48 11.63 4.36 -1.67
CA GLU A 48 12.20 5.09 -2.81
C GLU A 48 13.39 4.36 -3.41
N ASN A 49 14.21 3.66 -2.61
CA ASN A 49 15.44 2.99 -3.09
C ASN A 49 15.16 1.76 -3.97
N ILE A 50 13.96 1.18 -3.87
CA ILE A 50 13.51 0.07 -4.74
C ILE A 50 12.86 0.62 -6.02
N VAL A 51 12.27 1.81 -5.95
CA VAL A 51 11.46 2.39 -7.04
C VAL A 51 12.28 3.34 -7.92
N THR A 52 13.39 3.89 -7.43
CA THR A 52 14.28 4.74 -8.22
C THR A 52 14.94 3.97 -9.35
N PHE A 53 14.98 4.58 -10.53
CA PHE A 53 15.76 4.11 -11.68
C PHE A 53 17.25 4.49 -11.59
N GLU A 54 17.68 5.06 -10.46
CA GLU A 54 19.10 5.33 -10.22
C GLU A 54 19.79 4.00 -9.91
N ASP A 55 20.91 3.76 -10.60
CA ASP A 55 21.62 2.48 -10.74
C ASP A 55 22.39 2.12 -9.45
N ASP A 56 21.68 2.04 -8.32
CA ASP A 56 22.23 1.44 -7.11
C ASP A 56 22.18 -0.08 -7.30
N GLU A 57 23.33 -0.63 -7.74
CA GLU A 57 23.64 -2.05 -8.00
C GLU A 57 23.25 -3.06 -6.89
N ASN A 58 22.52 -2.68 -5.84
CA ASN A 58 22.27 -3.49 -4.65
C ASN A 58 20.83 -3.52 -4.10
N SER A 59 19.84 -2.83 -4.67
CA SER A 59 18.48 -2.79 -4.07
C SER A 59 17.44 -3.74 -4.71
N TYR A 60 17.61 -4.15 -5.98
CA TYR A 60 16.68 -5.08 -6.65
C TYR A 60 17.38 -6.09 -7.58
N ASN A 61 17.30 -7.39 -7.27
CA ASN A 61 17.85 -8.44 -8.14
C ASN A 61 16.88 -8.74 -9.29
N GLN A 62 17.10 -8.08 -10.44
CA GLN A 62 16.29 -8.26 -11.65
C GLN A 62 16.20 -9.72 -12.13
N SER A 63 17.14 -10.58 -11.73
CA SER A 63 17.14 -12.01 -12.05
C SER A 63 15.93 -12.76 -11.48
N ASP A 64 15.41 -12.34 -10.33
CA ASP A 64 14.29 -13.00 -9.64
C ASP A 64 12.94 -12.75 -10.35
N ALA A 65 12.83 -11.64 -11.09
CA ALA A 65 11.66 -11.34 -11.90
C ALA A 65 11.40 -12.43 -12.96
N THR A 66 12.47 -12.97 -13.54
CA THR A 66 12.38 -14.04 -14.55
C THR A 66 11.82 -15.33 -13.96
N GLY A 67 12.21 -15.67 -12.74
CA GLY A 67 11.68 -16.84 -12.01
C GLY A 67 10.21 -16.67 -11.64
N PHE A 68 9.83 -15.49 -11.13
CA PHE A 68 8.46 -15.17 -10.77
C PHE A 68 7.50 -15.23 -11.97
N ILE A 69 7.88 -14.64 -13.11
CA ILE A 69 7.07 -14.64 -14.33
C ILE A 69 6.80 -16.08 -14.80
N LYS A 70 7.82 -16.94 -14.80
CA LYS A 70 7.69 -18.35 -15.22
C LYS A 70 6.74 -19.15 -14.34
N ILE A 71 6.84 -18.99 -13.01
CA ILE A 71 5.97 -19.71 -12.07
C ILE A 71 4.53 -19.21 -12.16
N ASN A 72 4.33 -17.90 -12.30
CA ASN A 72 2.99 -17.32 -12.37
C ASN A 72 2.28 -17.64 -13.70
N ALA A 73 3.02 -17.67 -14.82
CA ALA A 73 2.49 -18.05 -16.13
C ALA A 73 2.10 -19.55 -16.22
N PHE A 74 2.79 -20.42 -15.48
CA PHE A 74 2.47 -21.86 -15.44
C PHE A 74 1.15 -22.17 -14.71
N LYS A 75 0.65 -21.27 -13.86
CA LYS A 75 -0.58 -21.45 -13.08
C LYS A 75 -1.87 -21.05 -13.82
N THR A 76 -1.76 -20.44 -15.00
CA THR A 76 -2.89 -20.03 -15.85
C THR A 76 -3.15 -21.08 -16.91
#